data_AF-A0A378UM04-F1
#
_entry.id   AF-A0A378UM04-F1
#
_cell.length_a   1.000
_cell.length_b   1.000
_cell.length_c   1.000
_cell.angle_alpha   90.00
_cell.angle_beta   90.00
_cell.angle_gamma   90.00
#
_symmetry.space_group_name_H-M   'P 1'
#
loop_
_entity.id
_entity.type
_entity.pdbx_description
1 polymer ?
#
loop_
_entity_poly.entity_id
_entity_poly.type
_entity_poly.pdbx_seq_one_letter_code
_entity_poly.pdbx_strand_id
1 'polypeptide(L)'
;MWFKQLTPFVLLEKPEARHLEESLGGSWFVPPQGLDRFSEGFSNPVPFDFDRAVYETEGRLKFCLKREKRYCRRVPSIHCLRIKF
;
A
#
# COMPACT_ATOMS: atom_id res chain seq x y z
N MET A 1 -4.18 -11.67 5.84
CA MET A 1 -2.94 -12.21 5.22
C MET A 1 -1.78 -12.11 6.20
N TRP A 2 -0.82 -13.05 6.16
CA TRP A 2 0.40 -13.06 6.98
C TRP A 2 1.56 -12.42 6.20
N PHE A 3 2.42 -11.63 6.87
CA PHE A 3 3.59 -11.00 6.23
C PHE A 3 4.69 -12.04 6.00
N LYS A 4 5.19 -12.16 4.76
CA LYS A 4 6.33 -13.04 4.42
C LYS A 4 7.68 -12.44 4.82
N GLN A 5 7.77 -11.12 4.85
CA GLN A 5 8.95 -10.36 5.26
C GLN A 5 8.49 -9.17 6.11
N LEU A 6 9.28 -8.81 7.12
CA LEU A 6 9.00 -7.69 8.01
C LEU A 6 10.26 -6.83 8.14
N THR A 7 10.12 -5.54 7.80
CA THR A 7 11.13 -4.53 8.10
C THR A 7 10.53 -3.54 9.10
N PRO A 8 10.97 -3.55 10.37
CA PRO A 8 10.45 -2.63 11.37
C PRO A 8 11.04 -1.23 11.17
N PHE A 9 10.19 -0.22 11.32
CA PHE A 9 10.57 1.19 11.38
C PHE A 9 9.92 1.80 12.62
N VAL A 10 10.67 2.60 13.37
CA VAL A 10 10.17 3.30 14.55
C VAL A 10 9.66 4.66 14.13
N LEU A 11 8.43 4.99 14.50
CA LEU A 11 7.87 6.32 14.37
C LEU A 11 7.82 6.96 15.75
N LEU A 12 8.10 8.27 15.81
CA LEU A 12 8.05 9.04 17.04
C LEU A 12 6.61 9.25 17.53
N GLU A 13 5.68 9.42 16.59
CA GLU A 13 4.26 9.66 16.87
C GLU A 13 3.37 8.82 15.94
N LYS A 14 2.18 8.45 16.43
CA LYS A 14 1.17 7.77 15.62
C LYS A 14 0.48 8.77 14.70
N PRO A 15 0.60 8.66 13.36
CA PRO A 15 -0.17 9.48 12.46
C PRO A 15 -1.66 9.18 12.61
N GLU A 16 -2.48 10.22 12.44
CA GLU A 16 -3.92 10.10 12.45
C GLU A 16 -4.39 9.38 11.17
N ALA A 17 -5.34 8.44 11.32
CA ALA A 17 -5.84 7.65 10.22
C ALA A 17 -6.45 8.50 9.09
N ARG A 18 -7.09 9.64 9.44
CA ARG A 18 -7.71 10.56 8.48
C ARG A 18 -6.70 11.22 7.56
N HIS A 19 -5.64 11.80 8.13
CA HIS A 19 -4.56 12.41 7.36
C HIS A 19 -3.87 11.39 6.46
N LEU A 20 -3.73 10.14 6.94
CA LEU A 20 -3.17 9.05 6.17
C LEU A 20 -4.08 8.68 4.99
N GLU A 21 -5.39 8.52 5.22
CA GLU A 21 -6.37 8.22 4.18
C GLU A 21 -6.39 9.30 3.08
N GLU A 22 -6.43 10.59 3.47
CA GLU A 22 -6.43 11.72 2.54
C GLU A 22 -5.15 11.78 1.70
N SER A 23 -4.00 11.57 2.34
CA SER A 23 -2.70 11.59 1.65
C SER A 23 -2.55 10.41 0.69
N LEU A 24 -3.00 9.22 1.09
CA LEU A 24 -2.91 8.01 0.28
C LEU A 24 -3.94 7.99 -0.86
N GLY A 25 -5.12 8.58 -0.65
CA GLY A 25 -6.18 8.67 -1.65
C GLY A 25 -5.78 9.44 -2.91
N GLY A 26 -4.77 10.32 -2.83
CA GLY A 26 -4.22 11.01 -4.00
C GLY A 26 -3.29 10.15 -4.87
N SER A 27 -2.87 8.98 -4.40
CA SER A 27 -1.83 8.14 -5.04
C SER A 27 -2.29 6.71 -5.28
N TRP A 28 -3.54 6.53 -5.70
CA TRP A 28 -4.08 5.21 -6.07
C TRP A 28 -3.29 4.56 -7.20
N PHE A 29 -3.15 3.24 -7.13
CA PHE A 29 -2.48 2.45 -8.17
C PHE A 29 -3.18 2.60 -9.53
N VAL A 30 -2.40 3.02 -10.52
CA VAL A 30 -2.80 3.04 -11.93
C VAL A 30 -1.90 2.08 -12.71
N PRO A 31 -2.43 1.24 -13.62
CA PRO A 31 -1.58 0.40 -14.46
C PRO A 31 -0.57 1.22 -15.29
N PRO A 32 0.64 0.71 -15.55
CA PRO A 32 1.64 1.42 -16.35
C PRO A 32 1.13 1.67 -17.78
N GLN A 33 1.24 2.91 -18.27
CA GLN A 33 0.74 3.34 -19.57
C GLN A 33 1.88 3.54 -20.59
N GLY A 34 1.58 3.51 -21.88
CA GLY A 34 2.52 3.95 -22.93
C GLY A 34 3.90 3.27 -22.89
N LEU A 35 4.92 4.00 -22.49
CA LEU A 35 6.33 3.55 -22.37
C LEU A 35 6.78 3.32 -20.92
N ASP A 36 5.84 3.37 -19.96
CA ASP A 36 6.12 3.19 -18.55
C ASP A 36 6.71 1.81 -18.28
N ARG A 37 7.93 1.80 -17.73
CA ARG A 37 8.65 0.58 -17.36
C ARG A 37 8.11 -0.04 -16.09
N PHE A 38 7.49 0.75 -15.23
CA PHE A 38 6.79 0.29 -14.04
C PHE A 38 5.76 1.34 -13.62
N SER A 39 4.77 0.91 -12.85
CA SER A 39 3.87 1.78 -12.11
C SER A 39 3.81 1.34 -10.64
N GLU A 40 3.60 2.29 -9.75
CA GLU A 40 3.48 2.08 -8.33
C GLU A 40 2.36 2.98 -7.78
N GLY A 41 1.62 2.47 -6.81
CA GLY A 41 0.60 3.24 -6.10
C GLY A 41 -0.07 2.41 -5.03
N PHE A 42 -0.94 3.05 -4.24
CA PHE A 42 -1.62 2.40 -3.14
C PHE A 42 -2.78 1.52 -3.64
N SER A 43 -3.05 0.47 -2.88
CA SER A 43 -4.13 -0.46 -3.15
C SER A 43 -4.78 -0.90 -1.85
N ASN A 44 -6.04 -1.35 -1.91
CA ASN A 44 -6.75 -1.76 -0.72
C ASN A 44 -6.01 -2.93 -0.01
N PRO A 45 -5.72 -2.80 1.30
CA PRO A 45 -5.11 -3.88 2.08
C PRO A 45 -6.02 -5.07 2.37
N VAL A 46 -7.34 -4.93 2.21
CA VAL A 46 -8.35 -5.94 2.48
C VAL A 46 -9.03 -6.37 1.17
N PRO A 47 -9.15 -7.68 0.90
CA PRO A 47 -9.95 -8.16 -0.23
C PRO A 47 -11.41 -7.73 -0.04
N PHE A 48 -12.06 -7.25 -1.12
CA PHE A 48 -13.48 -6.88 -1.19
C PHE A 48 -13.90 -5.57 -0.52
N ASP A 49 -12.98 -4.88 0.14
CA ASP A 49 -13.13 -3.46 0.42
C ASP A 49 -12.52 -2.71 -0.78
N PHE A 50 -13.16 -1.68 -1.31
CA PHE A 50 -12.70 -0.97 -2.51
C PHE A 50 -12.54 0.54 -2.29
N ASP A 51 -13.06 1.06 -1.18
CA ASP A 51 -13.18 2.51 -0.98
C ASP A 51 -12.21 3.05 0.07
N ARG A 52 -11.34 2.20 0.64
CA ARG A 52 -10.43 2.55 1.73
C ARG A 52 -8.97 2.23 1.43
N ALA A 53 -8.09 3.22 1.58
CA ALA A 53 -6.64 3.07 1.45
C ALA A 53 -6.01 2.56 2.76
N VAL A 54 -6.60 2.93 3.91
CA VAL A 54 -6.14 2.57 5.25
C VAL A 54 -7.15 1.65 5.94
N TYR A 55 -6.63 0.57 6.51
CA TYR A 55 -7.39 -0.32 7.36
C TYR A 55 -6.86 -0.24 8.80
N GLU A 56 -7.70 0.24 9.72
CA GLU A 56 -7.40 0.24 11.15
C GLU A 56 -7.94 -1.02 11.83
N THR A 57 -7.10 -1.66 12.65
CA THR A 57 -7.47 -2.85 13.41
C THR A 57 -6.59 -2.99 14.64
N GLU A 58 -7.19 -3.20 15.81
CA GLU A 58 -6.46 -3.36 17.08
C GLU A 58 -5.47 -2.20 17.35
N GLY A 59 -5.86 -0.96 17.01
CA GLY A 59 -5.01 0.23 17.14
C GLY A 59 -3.84 0.32 16.15
N ARG A 60 -3.77 -0.59 15.17
CA ARG A 60 -2.74 -0.62 14.11
C ARG A 60 -3.31 -0.14 12.79
N LEU A 61 -2.54 0.68 12.07
CA LEU A 61 -2.86 1.12 10.72
C LEU A 61 -2.16 0.22 9.70
N LYS A 62 -2.90 -0.24 8.70
CA LYS A 62 -2.43 -1.08 7.61
C LYS A 62 -2.77 -0.43 6.28
N PHE A 63 -1.84 -0.44 5.35
CA PHE A 63 -2.02 -0.02 3.97
C PHE A 63 -1.10 -0.86 3.08
N CYS A 64 -1.43 -1.01 1.81
CA CYS A 64 -0.60 -1.75 0.88
C CYS A 64 -0.15 -0.88 -0.30
N LEU A 65 1.10 -1.08 -0.70
CA LEU A 65 1.70 -0.48 -1.89
C LEU A 65 1.83 -1.56 -2.97
N LYS A 66 1.23 -1.30 -4.13
CA LYS A 66 1.29 -2.18 -5.28
C LYS A 66 2.26 -1.61 -6.30
N ARG A 67 3.18 -2.45 -6.76
CA ARG A 67 4.09 -2.12 -7.86
C ARG A 67 3.97 -3.14 -8.97
N GLU A 68 3.70 -2.67 -10.17
CA GLU A 68 3.67 -3.48 -11.39
C GLU A 68 4.82 -3.06 -12.30
N LYS A 69 5.71 -4.00 -12.62
CA LYS A 69 6.79 -3.77 -13.58
C LYS A 69 6.38 -4.29 -14.94
N ARG A 70 6.56 -3.46 -15.97
CA ARG A 70 6.41 -3.84 -17.36
C ARG A 70 7.76 -4.33 -17.89
N TYR A 71 8.04 -5.62 -17.68
CA TYR A 71 9.04 -6.36 -18.43
C TYR A 71 8.32 -7.25 -19.44
N CYS A 72 9.00 -7.71 -20.50
CA CYS A 72 8.45 -8.68 -21.47
C CYS A 72 7.96 -10.00 -20.83
N ARG A 73 8.02 -10.16 -19.50
CA ARG A 73 7.33 -11.16 -18.69
C ARG A 73 6.68 -10.44 -17.49
N ARG A 74 5.34 -10.44 -17.39
CA ARG A 74 4.58 -9.80 -16.30
C ARG A 74 4.84 -10.53 -14.97
N VAL A 75 5.35 -9.82 -13.96
CA VAL A 75 5.31 -10.28 -12.56
C VAL A 75 4.87 -9.11 -11.67
N PRO A 76 3.62 -9.09 -11.17
CA PRO A 76 3.17 -8.09 -10.23
C PRO A 76 3.74 -8.37 -8.83
N SER A 77 4.21 -7.32 -8.14
CA SER A 77 4.73 -7.40 -6.77
C SER A 77 3.90 -6.50 -5.85
N ILE A 78 3.26 -7.08 -4.84
CA ILE A 78 2.49 -6.35 -3.83
C ILE A 78 3.30 -6.35 -2.53
N HIS A 79 3.60 -5.16 -2.01
CA HIS A 79 4.28 -4.97 -0.73
C HIS A 79 3.28 -4.35 0.24
N CYS A 80 2.92 -5.09 1.29
CA CYS A 80 2.07 -4.54 2.32
C CYS A 80 2.93 -4.07 3.51
N LEU A 81 2.72 -2.82 3.92
CA LEU A 81 3.49 -2.19 4.99
C LEU A 81 2.68 -2.25 6.29
N ARG A 82 3.38 -2.56 7.39
CA ARG A 82 2.81 -2.55 8.74
C ARG A 82 3.60 -1.56 9.58
N ILE A 83 2.93 -0.52 10.03
CA ILE A 83 3.45 0.37 11.05
C ILE A 83 3.10 -0.23 12.42
N LYS A 84 4.12 -0.51 13.23
CA LYS A 84 3.99 -0.86 14.65
C LYS A 84 4.47 0.33 15.47
N PHE A 85 3.66 0.76 16.42
CA PHE A 85 4.07 1.66 17.51
C PHE A 85 4.50 0.80 18.69
#